data_AF-A0A5C7LUJ7-F1
#
_entry.id   AF-A0A5C7LUJ7-F1
#
_cell.length_a   1.000
_cell.length_b   1.000
_cell.length_c   1.000
_cell.angle_alpha   90.00
_cell.angle_beta   90.00
_cell.angle_gamma   90.00
#
_symmetry.space_group_name_H-M   'P 1'
#
loop_
_entity.id
_entity.type
_entity.pdbx_description
1 polymer ?
#
loop_
_entity_poly.entity_id
_entity_poly.type
_entity_poly.pdbx_seq_one_letter_code
_entity_poly.pdbx_strand_id
1 'polypeptide(L)' 'QPDITVAVRLDETNHAPLAYYLLPRLDFGGRGFNLAERNAIEFESYRFDNLDYLYGMAERTRVRRAA' A
#
# COMPACT_ATOMS: atom_id res chain seq x y z
N GLN A 1 10.90 -9.43 7.49
CA GLN A 1 10.49 -8.08 7.03
C GLN A 1 9.22 -8.25 6.22
N PRO A 2 8.21 -7.36 6.32
CA PRO A 2 6.93 -7.55 5.64
C PRO A 2 7.09 -7.58 4.11
N ASP A 3 6.24 -8.34 3.43
CA ASP A 3 6.20 -8.41 1.97
C ASP A 3 5.49 -7.20 1.35
N ILE A 4 4.55 -6.60 2.10
CA ILE A 4 3.87 -5.36 1.77
C ILE A 4 3.87 -4.46 3.01
N THR A 5 4.33 -3.22 2.87
CA THR A 5 4.23 -2.18 3.91
C THR A 5 3.02 -1.31 3.63
N VAL A 6 2.16 -1.10 4.62
CA VAL A 6 1.04 -0.15 4.53
C VAL A 6 1.46 1.17 5.16
N ALA A 7 1.44 2.25 4.37
CA ALA A 7 1.63 3.60 4.88
C ALA A 7 0.35 4.41 4.75
N VAL A 8 0.08 5.28 5.72
CA VAL A 8 -1.16 6.07 5.79
C VAL A 8 -0.79 7.54 5.70
N ARG A 9 -1.40 8.25 4.74
CA ARG A 9 -1.35 9.71 4.69
C ARG A 9 -2.50 10.25 5.51
N LEU A 10 -2.19 11.07 6.50
CA LEU A 10 -3.19 11.76 7.32
C LEU A 10 -3.50 13.14 6.75
N ASP A 11 -4.61 13.72 7.21
CA ASP A 11 -4.93 15.13 7.00
C ASP A 11 -3.90 16.06 7.68
N GLU A 12 -4.01 17.35 7.39
CA GLU A 12 -3.14 18.40 7.93
C GLU A 12 -3.17 18.49 9.47
N THR A 13 -4.25 17.98 10.10
CA THR A 13 -4.38 17.89 11.55
C THR A 13 -3.86 16.58 12.15
N ASN A 14 -3.40 15.65 11.29
CA ASN A 14 -3.00 14.29 11.64
C ASN A 14 -4.09 13.45 12.33
N HIS A 15 -5.37 13.69 12.05
CA HIS A 15 -6.48 13.01 12.72
C HIS A 15 -7.23 12.00 11.84
N ALA A 16 -7.51 12.34 10.58
CA ALA A 16 -8.19 11.44 9.66
C ALA A 16 -7.23 10.91 8.58
N PRO A 17 -7.39 9.64 8.15
CA PRO A 17 -6.69 9.13 6.97
C PRO A 17 -7.27 9.75 5.69
N LEU A 18 -6.38 10.16 4.78
CA LEU A 18 -6.72 10.66 3.45
C LEU A 18 -6.46 9.65 2.35
N ALA A 19 -5.41 8.82 2.49
CA ALA A 19 -5.05 7.81 1.51
C ALA A 19 -4.16 6.73 2.13
N TYR A 20 -4.14 5.57 1.48
CA TYR A 20 -3.35 4.41 1.85
C TYR A 20 -2.36 4.08 0.74
N TYR A 21 -1.11 3.79 1.09
CA TYR A 21 -0.10 3.31 0.16
C TYR A 21 0.22 1.85 0.46
N LEU A 22 0.11 0.98 -0.56
CA LEU A 22 0.49 -0.42 -0.46
C LEU A 22 1.86 -0.62 -1.12
N LEU A 23 2.91 -0.64 -0.31
CA LEU A 23 4.30 -0.59 -0.78
C LEU A 23 4.92 -1.98 -0.74
N PRO A 24 4.97 -2.71 -1.87
CA PRO A 24 5.58 -4.03 -1.93
C PRO A 24 7.08 -3.94 -1.68
N ARG A 25 7.61 -4.92 -0.95
CA ARG A 25 9.04 -5.01 -0.65
C ARG A 25 9.90 -5.14 -1.92
N LEU A 26 9.36 -5.67 -3.01
CA LEU A 26 10.10 -5.78 -4.28
C LEU A 26 10.55 -4.42 -4.80
N ASP A 27 9.67 -3.42 -4.69
CA ASP A 27 9.90 -2.08 -5.23
C ASP A 27 10.47 -1.13 -4.15
N PHE A 28 10.13 -1.36 -2.87
CA PHE A 28 10.46 -0.45 -1.75
C PHE A 28 11.37 -1.07 -0.68
N GLY A 29 11.98 -2.23 -0.93
CA GLY A 29 12.80 -2.98 0.05
C GLY A 29 14.15 -2.36 0.42
N GLY A 30 14.52 -1.22 -0.19
CA GLY A 30 15.72 -0.44 0.14
C GLY A 30 15.62 0.33 1.47
N ARG A 31 16.69 1.05 1.84
CA ARG A 31 16.72 1.86 3.07
C ARG A 31 15.81 3.08 2.97
N GLY A 32 14.60 2.96 3.53
CA GLY A 32 13.72 4.05 3.94
C GLY A 32 13.12 4.86 2.79
N PHE A 33 11.81 5.07 2.83
CA PHE A 33 11.14 6.04 1.98
C PHE A 33 10.56 7.16 2.85
N ASN A 34 10.64 8.40 2.37
CA ASN A 34 10.00 9.54 3.02
C ASN A 34 8.73 9.87 2.23
N LEU A 35 7.58 9.76 2.89
CA LEU A 35 6.34 10.29 2.36
C LEU A 35 6.27 11.78 2.70
N ALA A 36 6.02 12.58 1.68
CA ALA A 36 5.79 14.01 1.79
C ALA A 36 4.38 14.35 1.28
N GLU A 37 3.97 15.59 1.47
CA GLU A 37 2.67 16.09 0.98
C GLU A 37 2.56 15.98 -0.55
N ARG A 38 3.69 16.07 -1.25
CA ARG A 38 3.86 15.71 -2.67
C ARG A 38 4.91 14.62 -2.79
N ASN A 39 4.49 13.42 -3.14
CA ASN A 39 5.41 12.31 -3.37
C ASN A 39 5.92 12.32 -4.81
N ALA A 40 7.05 11.65 -5.03
CA ALA A 40 7.46 11.29 -6.39
C ALA A 40 6.37 10.44 -7.04
N ILE A 41 6.19 10.58 -8.36
CA ILE A 41 5.16 9.90 -9.16
C ILE A 41 5.08 8.39 -8.88
N GLU A 42 6.22 7.76 -8.57
CA GLU A 42 6.33 6.34 -8.24
C GLU A 42 5.40 5.91 -7.10
N PHE A 43 5.16 6.76 -6.09
CA PHE A 43 4.26 6.44 -4.97
C PHE A 43 2.79 6.53 -5.35
N GLU A 44 2.42 7.41 -6.28
CA GLU A 44 1.02 7.60 -6.67
C GLU A 44 0.46 6.33 -7.35
N SER A 45 1.32 5.52 -7.98
CA SER A 45 0.92 4.22 -8.55
C SER A 45 0.50 3.17 -7.51
N TYR A 46 0.92 3.35 -6.25
CA TYR A 46 0.61 2.46 -5.14
C TYR A 46 -0.38 3.07 -4.15
N ARG A 47 -1.03 4.19 -4.51
CA ARG A 47 -2.02 4.89 -3.70
C ARG A 47 -3.41 4.33 -3.92
N PHE A 48 -4.13 4.11 -2.82
CA PHE A 48 -5.50 3.63 -2.78
C PHE A 48 -6.32 4.48 -1.81
N ASP A 49 -7.61 4.62 -2.09
CA ASP A 49 -8.54 5.38 -1.24
C ASP A 49 -8.95 4.59 0.01
N ASN A 50 -8.85 3.25 -0.03
CA ASN A 50 -9.15 2.36 1.08
C ASN A 50 -8.28 1.08 1.03
N LEU A 51 -8.49 0.16 1.98
CA LEU A 51 -7.75 -1.10 2.08
C LEU A 51 -8.46 -2.29 1.42
N ASP A 52 -9.53 -2.09 0.67
CA ASP A 52 -10.30 -3.19 0.07
C ASP A 52 -9.44 -4.02 -0.89
N TYR A 53 -8.53 -3.37 -1.62
CA TYR A 53 -7.57 -4.07 -2.49
C TYR A 53 -6.67 -5.01 -1.70
N LEU A 54 -6.16 -4.57 -0.55
CA LEU A 54 -5.35 -5.39 0.35
C LEU A 54 -6.16 -6.56 0.91
N TYR A 55 -7.40 -6.33 1.32
CA TYR A 55 -8.28 -7.39 1.80
C TYR A 55 -8.63 -8.40 0.69
N GLY A 56 -8.82 -7.93 -0.54
CA GLY A 56 -9.01 -8.78 -1.72
C GLY A 56 -7.80 -9.68 -2.00
N MET A 57 -6.57 -9.16 -1.84
CA MET A 57 -5.36 -9.99 -1.95
C MET A 57 -5.28 -11.07 -0.86
N ALA A 58 -5.86 -10.82 0.31
CA ALA A 58 -5.91 -11.79 1.42
C ALA A 58 -7.10 -12.76 1.32
N GLU A 59 -8.00 -12.57 0.35
CA GLU A 59 -9.20 -13.40 0.22
C GLU A 59 -8.83 -14.85 -0.14
N ARG A 60 -9.57 -15.81 0.46
CA ARG A 60 -9.40 -17.22 0.14
C ARG A 60 -9.93 -17.54 -1.26
N THR A 61 -9.03 -17.66 -2.22
CA THR A 61 -9.36 -18.20 -3.54
C THR A 61 -9.25 -19.73 -3.58
N ARG A 62 -10.27 -20.39 -4.15
CA ARG A 62 -10.18 -21.80 -4.51
C ARG A 62 -9.30 -21.95 -5.74
N VAL A 63 -8.07 -22.40 -5.54
CA VAL A 63 -7.17 -22.74 -6.65
C VAL A 63 -7.77 -23.95 -7.38
N ARG A 64 -8.26 -23.75 -8.61
CA ARG A 64 -8.65 -24.86 -9.48
C ARG A 64 -7.36 -25.60 -9.86
N ARG A 65 -7.25 -26.87 -9.48
CA ARG A 65 -6.19 -27.74 -10.01
C ARG A 65 -6.41 -27.89 -11.51
N ALA A 66 -5.38 -27.61 -12.30
CA ALA A 66 -5.31 -28.10 -13.66
C ALA A 66 -5.29 -29.64 -13.61
N ALA A 67 -6.17 -30.28 -14.36
CA ALA A 67 -6.26 -31.73 -14.47
C ALA A 67 -5.17 -32.27 -15.42
#